data_AF-A0A533XSP8-F1
#
_entry.id   AF-A0A533XSP8-F1
#
_cell.length_a   1.000
_cell.length_b   1.000
_cell.length_c   1.000
_cell.angle_alpha   90.00
_cell.angle_beta   90.00
_cell.angle_gamma   90.00
#
_symmetry.space_group_name_H-M   'P 1'
#
loop_
_entity.id
_entity.type
_entity.pdbx_description
1 polymer ?
#
loop_
_entity_poly.entity_id
_entity_poly.type
_entity_poly.pdbx_seq_one_letter_code
_entity_poly.pdbx_strand_id
1 'polypeptide(L)'
;MAESSRLTKTKEQWAQARRGGEEREVFYEGDARLPPGQHLVETWPVLDLGQKPDIPLSEWKLTIGGFVAHSITWNWEEFLAQPQFTDVSDFHCVTSWSRF
;
A
#
# COMPACT_ATOMS: atom_id res chain seq x y z
N MET A 1 -16.93 -5.12 -18.34
CA MET A 1 -16.31 -4.28 -17.29
C MET A 1 -17.31 -4.19 -16.15
N ALA A 2 -16.98 -4.72 -14.97
CA ALA A 2 -17.90 -4.70 -13.83
C ALA A 2 -18.13 -3.24 -13.39
N GLU A 3 -19.39 -2.86 -13.19
CA GLU A 3 -19.76 -1.50 -12.78
C GLU A 3 -19.28 -1.24 -11.35
N SER A 4 -18.57 -0.12 -11.13
CA SER A 4 -18.00 0.20 -9.82
C SER A 4 -19.09 0.47 -8.78
N SER A 5 -18.96 -0.15 -7.61
CA SER A 5 -19.91 -0.02 -6.52
C SER A 5 -20.00 1.43 -6.01
N ARG A 6 -21.13 1.81 -5.39
CA ARG A 6 -21.28 3.12 -4.74
C ARG A 6 -20.16 3.40 -3.72
N LEU A 7 -19.70 2.38 -2.99
CA LEU A 7 -18.60 2.48 -2.04
C LEU A 7 -17.27 2.80 -2.72
N THR A 8 -16.98 2.15 -3.86
CA THR A 8 -15.79 2.41 -4.67
C THR A 8 -15.79 3.85 -5.18
N LYS A 9 -16.89 4.30 -5.78
CA LYS A 9 -17.04 5.68 -6.28
C LYS A 9 -16.82 6.72 -5.17
N THR A 10 -17.39 6.51 -3.98
CA THR A 10 -17.18 7.42 -2.83
C THR A 10 -15.72 7.43 -2.37
N LYS A 11 -15.06 6.27 -2.31
CA LYS A 11 -13.65 6.17 -1.90
C LYS A 11 -12.71 6.80 -2.93
N GLU A 12 -12.98 6.62 -4.22
CA GLU A 12 -12.26 7.29 -5.31
C GLU A 12 -12.41 8.82 -5.23
N GLN A 13 -13.63 9.32 -5.02
CA GLN A 13 -13.90 10.75 -4.83
C GLN A 13 -13.16 11.30 -3.61
N TRP A 14 -13.18 10.59 -2.48
CA TRP A 14 -12.46 10.98 -1.28
C TRP A 14 -10.95 10.98 -1.47
N ALA A 15 -10.40 9.94 -2.10
CA ALA A 15 -8.99 9.86 -2.43
C ALA A 15 -8.56 10.99 -3.36
N GLN A 16 -9.43 11.37 -4.32
CA GLN A 16 -9.17 12.47 -5.24
C GLN A 16 -9.30 13.85 -4.59
N ALA A 17 -10.27 14.05 -3.71
CA ALA A 17 -10.42 15.28 -2.94
C ALA A 17 -9.29 15.50 -1.93
N ARG A 18 -8.65 14.41 -1.46
CA ARG A 18 -7.51 14.44 -0.54
C ARG A 18 -6.15 14.21 -1.22
N ARG A 19 -6.10 14.16 -2.56
CA ARG A 19 -4.83 14.07 -3.29
C ARG A 19 -4.05 15.38 -3.07
N GLY A 20 -2.88 15.27 -2.48
CA GLY A 20 -2.03 16.42 -2.14
C GLY A 20 -2.42 17.10 -0.84
N GLY A 21 -2.70 16.31 0.22
CA GLY A 21 -3.17 16.76 1.54
C GLY A 21 -2.61 18.12 1.95
N GLU A 22 -3.47 18.97 2.52
CA GLU A 22 -3.10 20.33 2.94
C GLU A 22 -1.78 20.31 3.72
N GLU A 23 -0.81 21.10 3.27
CA GLU A 23 0.39 21.36 4.04
C GLU A 23 -0.03 21.88 5.41
N ARG A 24 0.28 21.13 6.46
CA ARG A 24 0.10 21.57 7.84
C ARG A 24 1.47 21.79 8.41
N GLU A 25 1.71 22.99 8.94
CA GLU A 25 2.86 23.19 9.81
C GLU A 25 2.73 22.24 11.00
N VAL A 26 3.70 21.35 11.14
CA VAL A 26 3.77 20.44 12.28
C VAL A 26 4.99 20.81 13.08
N PHE A 27 4.75 21.49 14.20
CA PHE A 27 5.77 21.74 15.21
C PHE A 27 6.22 20.40 15.79
N TYR A 28 7.53 20.18 15.77
CA TYR A 28 8.13 18.91 16.17
C TYR A 28 8.90 19.06 17.48
N GLU A 29 8.34 18.51 18.55
CA GLU A 29 9.05 18.04 19.75
C GLU A 29 8.72 16.54 19.89
N GLY A 30 9.48 15.64 19.25
CA GLY A 30 9.11 14.21 19.16
C GLY A 30 10.27 13.25 18.88
N ASP A 31 9.95 11.95 18.76
CA ASP A 31 10.87 10.84 18.44
C ASP A 31 11.47 11.00 17.04
N ALA A 32 12.81 10.94 16.92
CA ALA A 32 13.57 11.11 15.67
C ALA A 32 13.11 10.20 14.51
N ARG A 33 12.41 9.10 14.82
CA ARG A 33 11.83 8.19 13.83
C ARG A 33 10.52 8.68 13.21
N LEU A 34 9.84 9.65 13.82
CA LEU A 34 8.58 10.20 13.31
C LEU A 34 8.85 11.41 12.41
N PRO A 35 8.59 11.32 11.09
CA PRO A 35 8.83 12.45 10.19
C PRO A 35 7.93 13.65 10.52
N PRO A 36 8.37 14.90 10.25
CA PRO A 36 7.51 16.07 10.37
C PRO A 36 6.22 15.88 9.56
N GLY A 37 5.08 16.29 10.11
CA GLY A 37 3.79 16.11 9.42
C GLY A 37 3.04 14.82 9.77
N GLN A 38 3.70 13.87 10.43
CA GLN A 38 3.15 12.54 10.69
C GLN A 38 2.64 12.40 12.13
N HIS A 39 1.63 11.54 12.33
CA HIS A 39 1.21 11.08 13.66
C HIS A 39 1.33 9.56 13.78
N LEU A 40 1.72 9.06 14.95
CA LEU A 40 1.83 7.62 15.21
C LEU A 40 0.44 6.99 15.35
N VAL A 41 0.23 5.82 14.74
CA VAL A 41 -1.01 5.04 14.88
C VAL A 41 -0.79 3.72 15.61
N GLU A 42 -1.75 3.36 16.47
CA GLU A 42 -1.70 2.12 17.26
C GLU A 42 -2.06 0.87 16.45
N THR A 43 -2.84 1.00 15.37
CA THR A 43 -3.31 -0.11 14.53
C THR A 43 -3.03 0.16 13.05
N TRP A 44 -2.96 -0.91 12.24
CA TRP A 44 -2.74 -0.82 10.80
C TRP A 44 -4.00 -0.30 10.07
N PRO A 45 -3.95 0.88 9.43
CA PRO A 45 -5.08 1.39 8.67
C PRO A 45 -5.33 0.55 7.42
N VAL A 46 -6.60 0.35 7.07
CA VAL A 46 -6.99 -0.32 5.82
C VAL A 46 -7.19 0.73 4.72
N LEU A 47 -6.29 0.76 3.75
CA LEU A 47 -6.31 1.68 2.61
C LEU A 47 -6.72 0.93 1.34
N ASP A 48 -8.01 0.62 1.20
CA ASP A 48 -8.57 -0.01 0.01
C ASP A 48 -9.56 0.91 -0.71
N LEU A 49 -9.69 0.75 -2.04
CA LEU A 49 -10.68 1.47 -2.87
C LEU A 49 -12.08 0.79 -2.87
N GLY A 50 -12.37 -0.11 -1.93
CA GLY A 50 -13.64 -0.80 -1.82
C GLY A 50 -13.75 -2.06 -2.69
N GLN A 51 -12.73 -2.37 -3.49
CA GLN A 51 -12.63 -3.62 -4.24
C GLN A 51 -11.61 -4.54 -3.59
N LYS A 52 -12.03 -5.77 -3.30
CA LYS A 52 -11.15 -6.85 -2.87
C LYS A 52 -11.18 -7.91 -3.95
N PRO A 53 -10.11 -8.07 -4.75
CA PRO A 53 -10.07 -9.13 -5.74
C PRO A 53 -10.07 -10.48 -5.04
N ASP A 54 -10.90 -11.40 -5.51
CA ASP A 54 -10.83 -12.81 -5.14
C ASP A 54 -9.96 -13.51 -6.18
N ILE A 55 -8.77 -13.94 -5.77
CA ILE A 55 -7.77 -14.58 -6.63
C ILE A 55 -7.45 -15.94 -6.01
N PRO A 56 -8.02 -17.03 -6.54
CA PRO A 56 -7.65 -18.38 -6.12
C PRO A 56 -6.14 -18.59 -6.31
N LEU A 57 -5.47 -19.21 -5.33
CA LEU A 57 -4.03 -19.45 -5.40
C LEU A 57 -3.61 -20.30 -6.61
N SER A 58 -4.51 -21.15 -7.11
CA SER A 58 -4.32 -21.92 -8.35
C SER A 58 -4.24 -21.05 -9.60
N GLU A 59 -4.83 -19.86 -9.57
CA GLU A 59 -4.87 -18.90 -10.67
C GLU A 59 -3.91 -17.71 -10.46
N TRP A 60 -3.37 -17.56 -9.25
CA TRP A 60 -2.45 -16.48 -8.90
C TRP A 60 -1.17 -16.54 -9.74
N LYS A 61 -0.73 -15.38 -10.23
CA LYS A 61 0.52 -15.19 -10.98
C LYS A 61 1.18 -13.87 -10.60
N LEU A 62 2.51 -13.88 -10.49
CA LEU A 62 3.35 -12.67 -10.43
C LEU A 62 4.27 -12.64 -11.64
N THR A 63 4.15 -11.60 -12.46
CA THR A 63 5.00 -11.40 -13.63
C THR A 63 5.98 -10.26 -13.37
N ILE A 64 7.27 -10.55 -13.57
CA ILE A 64 8.35 -9.56 -13.59
C ILE A 64 8.74 -9.34 -15.05
N GLY A 65 8.50 -8.13 -15.54
CA GLY A 65 8.73 -7.76 -16.94
C GLY A 65 9.21 -6.32 -17.08
N GLY A 66 9.14 -5.78 -18.30
CA GLY A 66 9.66 -4.45 -18.64
C GLY A 66 11.07 -4.54 -19.20
N PHE A 67 11.98 -3.68 -18.74
CA PHE A 67 13.36 -3.62 -19.23
C PHE A 67 14.26 -4.66 -18.53
N VAL A 68 13.97 -5.93 -18.78
CA VAL A 68 14.70 -7.09 -18.23
C VAL A 68 15.19 -7.99 -19.35
N ALA A 69 16.32 -8.66 -19.15
CA ALA A 69 16.85 -9.60 -20.14
C ALA A 69 15.93 -10.81 -20.34
N HIS A 70 15.34 -11.30 -19.26
CA HIS A 70 14.40 -12.42 -19.26
C HIS A 70 13.21 -12.08 -18.36
N SER A 71 12.03 -11.96 -18.95
CA SER A 71 10.79 -11.87 -18.18
C SER A 71 10.50 -13.21 -17.51
N ILE A 72 10.00 -13.17 -16.28
CA ILE A 72 9.60 -14.36 -15.54
C ILE A 72 8.18 -14.20 -15.03
N THR A 73 7.46 -15.32 -14.98
CA THR A 73 6.13 -15.40 -14.35
C THR A 73 6.17 -16.56 -13.38
N TRP A 74 5.89 -16.26 -12.10
CA TRP A 74 5.76 -17.26 -11.06
C TRP A 74 4.30 -17.54 -10.76
N ASN A 75 3.98 -18.82 -10.58
CA ASN A 75 2.81 -19.27 -9.84
C ASN A 75 3.03 -19.13 -8.32
N TRP A 76 2.01 -19.44 -7.53
CA TRP A 76 2.08 -19.29 -6.07
C TRP A 76 3.22 -20.10 -5.42
N GLU A 77 3.39 -21.37 -5.82
CA GLU A 77 4.43 -22.26 -5.28
C GLU A 77 5.83 -21.78 -5.68
N GLU A 78 6.02 -21.36 -6.93
CA GLU A 78 7.28 -20.82 -7.43
C GLU A 78 7.68 -19.52 -6.72
N PHE A 79 6.70 -18.65 -6.42
CA PHE A 79 6.94 -17.42 -5.66
C PHE A 79 7.38 -17.73 -4.23
N LEU A 80 6.72 -18.68 -3.55
CA LEU A 80 7.10 -19.07 -2.19
C LEU A 80 8.42 -19.83 -2.11
N ALA A 81 8.85 -20.48 -3.19
CA ALA A 81 10.14 -21.16 -3.26
C ALA A 81 11.34 -20.19 -3.34
N GLN A 82 11.11 -18.89 -3.56
CA GLN A 82 12.18 -17.89 -3.59
C GLN A 82 12.79 -17.68 -2.19
N PRO A 83 14.07 -17.31 -2.09
CA PRO A 83 14.73 -17.06 -0.81
C PRO A 83 13.96 -16.06 0.05
N GLN A 84 13.59 -16.49 1.25
CA GLN A 84 12.88 -15.65 2.23
C GLN A 84 13.90 -14.88 3.07
N PHE A 85 13.59 -13.63 3.39
CA PHE A 85 14.34 -12.83 4.36
C PHE A 85 13.39 -12.06 5.25
N THR A 86 13.89 -11.63 6.41
CA THR A 86 13.14 -10.79 7.34
C THR A 86 13.80 -9.43 7.43
N ASP A 87 13.00 -8.38 7.27
CA ASP A 87 13.42 -7.00 7.44
C ASP A 87 12.35 -6.25 8.26
N VAL A 88 12.80 -5.37 9.15
CA VAL A 88 11.93 -4.55 10.01
C VAL A 88 12.18 -3.10 9.64
N SER A 89 11.15 -2.46 9.10
CA SER A 89 11.19 -1.09 8.58
C SER A 89 10.03 -0.27 9.12
N ASP A 90 10.28 1.01 9.39
CA ASP A 90 9.24 1.97 9.79
C ASP A 90 8.35 2.30 8.57
N PHE A 91 7.03 2.40 8.78
CA PHE A 91 6.08 2.70 7.71
C PHE A 91 5.55 4.13 7.86
N HIS A 92 5.78 4.98 6.86
CA HIS A 92 5.30 6.36 6.83
C HIS A 92 4.40 6.58 5.61
N CYS A 93 3.12 6.88 5.84
CA CYS A 93 2.15 7.08 4.78
C CYS A 93 2.08 8.55 4.35
N VAL A 94 1.96 8.79 3.05
CA VAL A 94 1.75 10.15 2.50
C VAL A 94 0.47 10.80 3.02
N THR A 95 -0.48 10.02 3.54
CA THR A 95 -1.69 10.52 4.19
C THR A 95 -1.48 10.81 5.68
N SER A 96 -0.27 11.24 6.05
CA SER A 96 0.10 11.82 7.35
C SER A 96 0.05 10.89 8.57
N TRP A 97 0.12 9.56 8.43
CA TRP A 97 0.27 8.64 9.56
C TRP A 97 1.52 7.74 9.45
N SER A 98 2.08 7.34 10.60
CA SER A 98 3.23 6.44 10.69
C SER A 98 3.02 5.29 11.67
N ARG A 99 3.73 4.17 11.47
CA ARG A 99 3.74 3.03 12.39
C ARG A 99 5.09 2.33 12.43
N PHE A 100 5.53 1.98 13.64
CA PHE A 100 6.75 1.25 13.92
C PHE A 100 6.75 0.69 15.35
#